data_AF-A0A0B8QF48-F1
#
_entry.id   AF-A0A0B8QF48-F1
#
_cell.length_a   1.000
_cell.length_b   1.000
_cell.length_c   1.000
_cell.angle_alpha   90.00
_cell.angle_beta   90.00
_cell.angle_gamma   90.00
#
_symmetry.space_group_name_H-M   'P 1'
#
loop_
_entity.id
_entity.type
_entity.pdbx_description
1 polymer ?
#
loop_
_entity_poly.entity_id
_entity_poly.type
_entity_poly.pdbx_seq_one_letter_code
_entity_poly.pdbx_strand_id
1 'polypeptide(L)'
;MTFVGMPGWVFSSGMQAMNIHLNYPLVIFFTVIFFIPVFYKLQLTSIYEYLEHRFGIYARTINSIVFILVQCISAGVILYAVALILVQALPISVSEAIIYITIFTAIYTYAGGISTVIWTDMLQSAVLIAGTIAIFAILVMDLSTGKTLPADQLEIINLSTDLSQDTTFGLACLQ
;
A
#
# COMPACT_ATOMS: atom_id res chain seq x y z
N MET A 1 -2.95 -5.47 1.42
CA MET A 1 -1.97 -6.35 2.11
C MET A 1 -1.18 -5.64 3.20
N THR A 2 -1.00 -4.33 3.18
CA THR A 2 -0.17 -3.60 4.17
C THR A 2 -0.71 -3.67 5.60
N PHE A 3 -1.99 -3.39 5.83
CA PHE A 3 -2.56 -3.33 7.19
C PHE A 3 -2.42 -4.63 7.99
N VAL A 4 -2.61 -5.79 7.35
CA VAL A 4 -2.52 -7.11 8.00
C VAL A 4 -1.15 -7.76 7.80
N GLY A 5 -0.56 -7.60 6.62
CA GLY A 5 0.69 -8.27 6.25
C GLY A 5 1.92 -7.63 6.91
N MET A 6 1.93 -6.32 7.12
CA MET A 6 3.10 -5.63 7.65
C MET A 6 3.38 -5.96 9.11
N PRO A 7 2.39 -5.95 10.03
CA PRO A 7 2.62 -6.42 11.39
C PRO A 7 3.09 -7.89 11.44
N GLY A 8 2.58 -8.74 10.55
CA GLY A 8 3.02 -10.14 10.44
C GLY A 8 4.48 -10.28 10.01
N TRP A 9 4.93 -9.44 9.08
CA TRP A 9 6.34 -9.42 8.64
C TRP A 9 7.27 -8.85 9.72
N VAL A 10 6.87 -7.77 10.39
CA VAL A 10 7.63 -7.19 11.51
C VAL A 10 7.70 -8.16 12.69
N PHE A 11 6.65 -8.96 12.93
CA PHE A 11 6.67 -9.99 13.97
C PHE A 11 7.72 -11.08 13.72
N SER A 12 7.94 -11.48 12.46
CA SER A 12 8.94 -12.50 12.12
C SER A 12 10.36 -11.94 11.95
N SER A 13 10.50 -10.72 11.44
CA SER A 13 11.78 -10.14 11.01
C SER A 13 12.30 -8.99 11.89
N GLY A 14 11.54 -8.58 12.90
CA GLY A 14 11.87 -7.45 13.79
C GLY A 14 11.58 -6.07 13.17
N MET A 15 11.82 -5.01 13.95
CA MET A 15 11.57 -3.62 13.52
C MET A 15 12.49 -3.14 12.37
N GLN A 16 13.56 -3.87 12.09
CA GLN A 16 14.48 -3.57 10.98
C GLN A 16 13.78 -3.63 9.61
N ALA A 17 12.69 -4.40 9.49
CA ALA A 17 11.81 -4.43 8.32
C ALA A 17 11.22 -3.05 7.97
N MET A 18 11.20 -2.10 8.91
CA MET A 18 10.72 -0.73 8.66
C MET A 18 11.70 0.10 7.82
N ASN A 19 12.99 -0.26 7.77
CA ASN A 19 14.00 0.49 6.99
C ASN A 19 13.67 0.54 5.50
N ILE A 20 13.09 -0.52 4.93
CA ILE A 20 12.72 -0.58 3.51
C ILE A 20 11.71 0.52 3.11
N HIS A 21 10.97 1.06 4.07
CA HIS A 21 9.97 2.10 3.81
C HIS A 21 10.55 3.53 3.85
N LEU A 22 11.81 3.70 4.28
CA LEU A 22 12.46 5.02 4.33
C LEU A 22 12.78 5.58 2.94
N ASN A 23 12.82 4.73 1.90
CA ASN A 23 13.02 5.15 0.52
C ASN A 23 11.82 5.98 -0.01
N TYR A 24 10.59 5.59 0.34
CA TYR A 24 9.37 6.21 -0.19
C TYR A 24 9.28 7.73 -0.03
N PRO A 25 9.46 8.34 1.17
CA PRO A 25 9.39 9.79 1.30
C PRO A 25 10.47 10.51 0.48
N LEU A 26 11.66 9.93 0.35
CA LEU A 26 12.75 10.48 -0.45
C LEU A 26 12.35 10.49 -1.93
N VAL A 27 11.88 9.36 -2.48
CA VAL A 27 11.42 9.27 -3.88
C VAL A 27 10.25 10.21 -4.14
N ILE A 28 9.29 10.31 -3.21
CA ILE A 28 8.15 11.23 -3.33
C ILE A 28 8.64 12.69 -3.38
N PHE A 29 9.58 13.08 -2.51
CA PHE A 29 10.12 14.44 -2.49
C PHE A 29 10.75 14.83 -3.83
N PHE A 30 11.62 13.98 -4.39
CA PHE A 30 12.21 14.20 -5.71
C PHE A 30 11.14 14.19 -6.82
N THR A 31 10.19 13.26 -6.77
CA THR A 31 9.11 13.17 -7.78
C THR A 31 8.27 14.44 -7.80
N VAL A 32 7.89 14.98 -6.64
CA VAL A 32 7.09 16.20 -6.52
C VAL A 32 7.84 17.43 -7.04
N ILE A 33 9.12 17.56 -6.77
CA ILE A 33 9.90 18.73 -7.21
C ILE A 33 10.21 18.69 -8.70
N PHE A 34 10.58 17.53 -9.23
CA PHE A 34 11.11 17.43 -10.60
C PHE A 34 10.06 17.05 -11.65
N PHE A 35 9.17 16.10 -11.33
CA PHE A 35 8.27 15.53 -12.33
C PHE A 35 6.90 16.22 -12.36
N ILE A 36 6.30 16.50 -11.21
CA ILE A 36 4.99 17.17 -11.12
C ILE A 36 4.93 18.49 -11.91
N PRO A 37 5.89 19.45 -11.81
CA PRO A 37 5.79 20.69 -12.57
C PRO A 37 5.85 20.49 -14.10
N VAL A 38 6.50 19.42 -14.57
CA VAL A 38 6.55 19.08 -16.00
C VAL A 38 5.18 18.58 -16.48
N PHE A 39 4.56 17.67 -15.72
CA PHE A 39 3.23 17.14 -16.05
C PHE A 39 2.15 18.23 -16.06
N TYR A 40 2.17 19.14 -15.08
CA TYR A 40 1.22 20.25 -15.01
C TYR A 40 1.39 21.26 -16.16
N LYS A 41 2.64 21.54 -16.58
CA LYS A 41 2.90 22.44 -17.72
C LYS A 41 2.40 21.87 -19.05
N LEU A 42 2.47 20.56 -19.23
CA LEU A 42 2.03 19.87 -20.44
C LEU A 42 0.52 19.59 -20.46
N GLN A 43 -0.21 19.91 -19.38
CA GLN A 43 -1.66 19.66 -19.23
C GLN A 43 -2.08 18.22 -19.55
N LEU A 44 -1.21 17.26 -19.25
CA LEU A 44 -1.46 15.86 -19.57
C LEU A 44 -2.41 15.25 -18.55
N THR A 45 -3.36 14.45 -19.05
CA THR A 45 -4.35 13.76 -18.22
C THR A 45 -3.83 12.45 -17.67
N SER A 46 -2.82 11.87 -18.33
CA SER A 46 -2.20 10.60 -17.95
C SER A 46 -0.68 10.66 -18.11
N ILE A 47 0.03 9.99 -17.21
CA ILE A 47 1.49 9.79 -17.32
C ILE A 47 1.85 9.08 -18.63
N TYR A 48 0.99 8.20 -19.14
CA TYR A 48 1.22 7.48 -20.39
C TYR A 48 1.14 8.39 -21.64
N GLU A 49 0.45 9.52 -21.53
CA GLU A 49 0.39 10.55 -22.57
C GLU A 49 1.76 11.23 -22.74
N TYR A 50 2.48 11.42 -21.63
CA TYR A 50 3.87 11.88 -21.67
C TYR A 50 4.79 10.88 -22.39
N LEU A 51 4.59 9.58 -22.15
CA LEU A 51 5.35 8.53 -22.84
C LEU A 51 5.05 8.54 -24.34
N GLU A 52 3.83 8.83 -24.76
CA GLU A 52 3.49 9.00 -26.17
C GLU A 52 4.25 10.16 -26.80
N HIS A 53 4.26 11.34 -26.17
CA HIS A 53 4.99 12.49 -26.68
C HIS A 53 6.50 12.22 -26.82
N ARG A 54 7.07 11.40 -25.95
CA ARG A 54 8.52 11.14 -25.92
C ARG A 54 8.96 9.94 -26.78
N PHE A 55 8.16 8.89 -26.84
CA PHE A 55 8.51 7.57 -27.41
C PHE A 55 7.49 7.05 -28.45
N GLY A 56 6.38 7.76 -28.66
CA GLY A 56 5.34 7.42 -29.62
C GLY A 56 4.21 6.54 -29.06
N ILE A 57 3.17 6.36 -29.88
CA ILE A 57 1.91 5.68 -29.51
C ILE A 57 2.09 4.21 -29.07
N TYR A 58 3.09 3.52 -29.61
CA TYR A 58 3.38 2.13 -29.26
C TYR A 58 3.82 2.01 -27.78
N ALA A 59 4.65 2.93 -27.30
CA ALA A 59 5.09 2.95 -25.90
C ALA A 59 3.92 3.22 -24.95
N ARG A 60 3.02 4.16 -25.28
CA ARG A 60 1.80 4.42 -24.51
C ARG A 60 0.92 3.19 -24.41
N THR A 61 0.62 2.56 -25.53
CA THR A 61 -0.32 1.43 -25.60
C THR A 61 0.19 0.23 -24.80
N ILE A 62 1.46 -0.15 -24.99
CA ILE A 62 2.06 -1.27 -24.26
C ILE A 62 2.06 -1.02 -22.76
N ASN A 63 2.53 0.15 -22.31
CA ASN A 63 2.56 0.49 -20.88
C ASN A 63 1.16 0.56 -20.26
N SER A 64 0.19 1.14 -20.96
CA SER A 64 -1.20 1.23 -20.47
C SER A 64 -1.84 -0.14 -20.30
N ILE A 65 -1.62 -1.05 -21.26
CA ILE A 65 -2.14 -2.43 -21.19
C ILE A 65 -1.49 -3.19 -20.02
N VAL A 66 -0.16 -3.14 -19.91
CA VAL A 66 0.56 -3.80 -18.81
C VAL A 66 0.10 -3.26 -17.47
N PHE A 67 -0.07 -1.94 -17.34
CA PHE A 67 -0.59 -1.33 -16.12
C PHE A 67 -1.98 -1.84 -15.77
N ILE A 68 -2.94 -1.83 -16.70
CA ILE A 68 -4.30 -2.32 -16.44
C ILE A 68 -4.26 -3.79 -15.99
N LEU A 69 -3.45 -4.64 -16.65
CA LEU A 69 -3.32 -6.05 -16.26
C LEU A 69 -2.78 -6.22 -14.84
N VAL A 70 -1.68 -5.53 -14.51
CA VAL A 70 -1.09 -5.58 -13.16
C VAL A 70 -2.07 -5.06 -12.11
N GLN A 71 -2.78 -3.98 -12.40
CA GLN A 71 -3.77 -3.41 -11.49
C GLN A 71 -4.98 -4.33 -11.30
N CYS A 72 -5.46 -5.00 -12.35
CA CYS A 72 -6.53 -5.98 -12.24
C CYS A 72 -6.13 -7.17 -11.36
N ILE A 73 -4.92 -7.71 -11.55
CA ILE A 73 -4.40 -8.80 -10.71
C ILE A 73 -4.27 -8.35 -9.25
N SER A 74 -3.67 -7.19 -9.03
CA SER A 74 -3.49 -6.62 -7.69
C SER A 74 -4.82 -6.39 -6.98
N ALA A 75 -5.80 -5.78 -7.67
CA ALA A 75 -7.15 -5.58 -7.15
C ALA A 75 -7.84 -6.91 -6.80
N GLY A 76 -7.68 -7.94 -7.64
CA GLY A 76 -8.21 -9.29 -7.37
C GLY A 76 -7.63 -9.94 -6.11
N VAL A 77 -6.31 -9.84 -5.91
CA VAL A 77 -5.64 -10.35 -4.70
C VAL A 77 -6.11 -9.62 -3.45
N ILE A 78 -6.24 -8.28 -3.53
CA ILE A 78 -6.73 -7.47 -2.41
C ILE A 78 -8.18 -7.84 -2.08
N LEU A 79 -9.05 -7.95 -3.08
CA LEU A 79 -10.46 -8.30 -2.91
C LEU A 79 -10.62 -9.68 -2.24
N TYR A 80 -9.83 -10.66 -2.67
CA TYR A 80 -9.81 -11.98 -2.05
C TYR A 80 -9.38 -11.93 -0.58
N ALA A 81 -8.31 -11.20 -0.28
CA ALA A 81 -7.82 -11.03 1.09
C ALA A 81 -8.87 -10.36 2.01
N VAL A 82 -9.56 -9.32 1.51
CA VAL A 82 -10.64 -8.65 2.25
C VAL A 82 -11.83 -9.59 2.46
N ALA A 83 -12.19 -10.40 1.46
CA ALA A 83 -13.27 -11.37 1.57
C ALA A 83 -12.98 -12.45 2.64
N LEU A 84 -11.74 -12.95 2.72
CA LEU A 84 -11.34 -13.89 3.77
C LEU A 84 -11.52 -13.30 5.18
N ILE A 85 -11.22 -12.01 5.35
CA ILE A 85 -11.41 -11.32 6.63
C ILE A 85 -12.91 -11.13 6.92
N LEU A 86 -13.71 -10.78 5.90
CA LEU A 86 -15.13 -10.49 6.07
C LEU A 86 -15.95 -11.73 6.49
N VAL A 87 -15.61 -12.91 5.97
CA VAL A 87 -16.26 -14.19 6.33
C VAL A 87 -16.02 -14.58 7.79
N GLN A 88 -14.96 -14.06 8.42
CA GLN A 88 -14.75 -14.26 9.87
C GLN A 88 -15.71 -13.42 10.73
N ALA A 89 -16.24 -12.33 10.18
CA ALA A 89 -17.16 -11.43 10.87
C ALA A 89 -18.63 -11.69 10.54
N LEU A 90 -18.93 -12.15 9.32
CA LEU A 90 -20.29 -12.41 8.83
C LEU A 90 -20.45 -13.88 8.41
N PRO A 91 -21.63 -14.50 8.64
CA PRO A 91 -21.91 -15.88 8.23
C PRO A 91 -22.23 -15.98 6.72
N ILE A 92 -21.29 -15.58 5.87
CA ILE A 92 -21.40 -15.60 4.40
C ILE A 92 -20.25 -16.41 3.79
N SER A 93 -20.40 -16.91 2.57
CA SER A 93 -19.31 -17.56 1.85
C SER A 93 -18.34 -16.53 1.24
N VAL A 94 -17.10 -16.95 0.96
CA VAL A 94 -16.09 -16.10 0.30
C VAL A 94 -16.58 -15.62 -1.07
N SER A 95 -17.25 -16.48 -1.84
CA SER A 95 -17.84 -16.13 -3.14
C SER A 95 -18.89 -15.03 -3.03
N GLU A 96 -19.78 -15.12 -2.03
CA GLU A 96 -20.81 -14.10 -1.80
C GLU A 96 -20.18 -12.77 -1.37
N ALA A 97 -19.20 -12.81 -0.45
CA ALA A 97 -18.46 -11.63 -0.02
C ALA A 97 -17.81 -10.89 -1.21
N ILE A 98 -17.14 -11.62 -2.11
CA ILE A 98 -16.52 -11.06 -3.33
C ILE A 98 -17.57 -10.38 -4.21
N ILE A 99 -18.70 -11.05 -4.46
CA ILE A 99 -19.77 -10.51 -5.30
C ILE A 99 -20.34 -9.22 -4.69
N TYR A 100 -20.66 -9.22 -3.39
CA TYR A 100 -21.22 -8.05 -2.72
C TYR A 100 -20.27 -6.86 -2.71
N ILE A 101 -19.00 -7.07 -2.35
CA ILE A 101 -18.00 -6.00 -2.35
C ILE A 101 -17.81 -5.44 -3.76
N THR A 102 -17.73 -6.30 -4.78
CA THR A 102 -17.52 -5.89 -6.17
C THR A 102 -18.70 -5.07 -6.70
N ILE A 103 -19.93 -5.55 -6.49
CA ILE A 103 -21.15 -4.84 -6.94
C ILE A 103 -21.25 -3.48 -6.26
N PHE A 104 -21.09 -3.45 -4.94
CA PHE A 104 -21.14 -2.20 -4.18
C PHE A 104 -20.07 -1.21 -4.67
N THR A 105 -18.84 -1.69 -4.85
CA THR A 105 -17.70 -0.91 -5.35
C THR A 105 -17.92 -0.38 -6.75
N ALA A 106 -18.43 -1.21 -7.66
CA ALA A 106 -18.72 -0.82 -9.02
C ALA A 106 -19.82 0.25 -9.10
N ILE A 107 -20.89 0.13 -8.30
CA ILE A 107 -22.01 1.08 -8.30
C ILE A 107 -21.53 2.47 -7.86
N TYR A 108 -20.85 2.59 -6.72
CA TYR A 108 -20.44 3.92 -6.23
C TYR A 108 -19.34 4.53 -7.10
N THR A 109 -18.47 3.70 -7.69
CA THR A 109 -17.41 4.18 -8.59
C THR A 109 -18.00 4.70 -9.90
N TYR A 110 -18.95 3.96 -10.49
CA TYR A 110 -19.60 4.37 -11.72
C TYR A 110 -20.45 5.63 -11.55
N ALA A 111 -21.24 5.71 -10.48
CA ALA A 111 -22.13 6.86 -10.24
C ALA A 111 -21.37 8.13 -9.86
N GLY A 112 -20.26 8.00 -9.14
CA GLY A 112 -19.53 9.13 -8.56
C GLY A 112 -18.33 9.64 -9.37
N GLY A 113 -17.78 8.81 -10.25
CA GLY A 113 -16.53 9.11 -10.95
C GLY A 113 -15.34 9.24 -9.99
N ILE A 114 -14.23 9.81 -10.47
CA ILE A 114 -12.97 9.87 -9.72
C ILE A 114 -13.07 10.70 -8.43
N SER A 115 -13.94 11.71 -8.38
CA SER A 115 -14.14 12.56 -7.20
C SER A 115 -14.67 11.74 -6.01
N THR A 116 -15.69 10.91 -6.23
CA THR A 116 -16.23 10.03 -5.18
C THR A 116 -15.22 9.00 -4.72
N VAL A 117 -14.44 8.44 -5.65
CA VAL A 117 -13.37 7.48 -5.29
C VAL A 117 -12.35 8.11 -4.34
N ILE A 118 -11.94 9.36 -4.60
CA ILE A 118 -11.01 10.08 -3.70
C ILE A 118 -11.63 10.26 -2.31
N TRP A 119 -12.90 10.64 -2.22
CA TRP A 119 -13.59 10.77 -0.93
C TRP A 119 -13.69 9.44 -0.18
N THR A 120 -14.01 8.34 -0.87
CA THR A 120 -14.06 7.01 -0.25
C THR A 120 -12.68 6.56 0.21
N ASP A 121 -11.62 6.83 -0.56
CA ASP A 121 -10.24 6.49 -0.20
C ASP A 121 -9.77 7.28 1.03
N MET A 122 -10.15 8.56 1.13
CA MET A 122 -9.88 9.39 2.31
C MET A 122 -10.57 8.84 3.56
N LEU A 123 -11.84 8.46 3.45
CA LEU A 123 -12.59 7.85 4.56
C LEU A 123 -11.99 6.50 4.97
N GLN A 124 -11.66 5.64 4.01
CA GLN A 124 -11.03 4.35 4.27
C GLN A 124 -9.67 4.53 4.97
N SER A 125 -8.87 5.49 4.51
CA SER A 125 -7.57 5.82 5.13
C SER A 125 -7.74 6.30 6.58
N ALA A 126 -8.73 7.15 6.85
CA ALA A 126 -9.03 7.62 8.20
C ALA A 126 -9.45 6.47 9.13
N VAL A 127 -10.30 5.55 8.66
CA VAL A 127 -10.73 4.36 9.41
C VAL A 127 -9.54 3.44 9.72
N LEU A 128 -8.64 3.21 8.76
CA LEU A 128 -7.44 2.38 8.97
C LEU A 128 -6.47 3.01 9.97
N ILE A 129 -6.28 4.34 9.92
CA ILE A 129 -5.45 5.05 10.90
C ILE A 129 -6.06 4.94 12.31
N ALA A 130 -7.35 5.20 12.44
CA ALA A 130 -8.04 5.07 13.73
C ALA A 130 -7.97 3.65 14.28
N GLY A 131 -8.19 2.63 13.43
CA GLY A 131 -8.04 1.23 13.80
C GLY A 131 -6.62 0.88 14.24
N THR A 132 -5.60 1.40 13.55
CA THR A 132 -4.19 1.21 13.93
C THR A 132 -3.91 1.79 15.32
N ILE A 133 -4.35 3.03 15.58
CA ILE A 133 -4.16 3.71 16.88
C ILE A 133 -4.87 2.94 18.00
N ALA A 134 -6.10 2.48 17.76
CA ALA A 134 -6.86 1.70 18.73
C ALA A 134 -6.17 0.37 19.07
N ILE A 135 -5.75 -0.39 18.05
CA ILE A 135 -5.00 -1.65 18.24
C ILE A 135 -3.70 -1.39 19.02
N PHE A 136 -2.95 -0.36 18.64
CA PHE A 136 -1.72 0.00 19.31
C PHE A 136 -1.95 0.36 20.79
N ALA A 137 -2.97 1.15 21.10
CA ALA A 137 -3.30 1.52 22.47
C ALA A 137 -3.67 0.31 23.33
N ILE A 138 -4.49 -0.61 22.81
CA ILE A 138 -4.86 -1.87 23.49
C ILE A 138 -3.61 -2.71 23.76
N LEU A 139 -2.76 -2.89 22.74
CA LEU A 139 -1.52 -3.67 22.89
C LEU A 139 -0.58 -3.09 23.95
N VAL A 140 -0.44 -1.77 24.02
CA VAL A 140 0.39 -1.11 25.04
C VAL A 140 -0.18 -1.30 26.44
N MET A 141 -1.51 -1.24 26.59
CA MET A 141 -2.16 -1.51 27.88
C MET A 141 -1.97 -2.97 28.33
N ASP A 142 -2.10 -3.93 27.41
CA ASP A 142 -1.90 -5.35 27.71
C ASP A 142 -0.43 -5.69 28.04
N LEU A 143 0.53 -5.04 27.38
CA LEU A 143 1.97 -5.27 27.58
C LEU A 143 2.44 -4.88 28.99
N SER A 144 1.75 -3.95 29.66
CA SER A 144 2.03 -3.56 31.05
C SER A 144 1.90 -4.72 32.07
N THR A 145 1.32 -5.86 31.66
CA THR A 145 1.07 -7.05 32.51
C THR A 145 2.22 -8.08 32.50
N GLY A 146 3.43 -7.72 32.05
CA GLY A 146 4.65 -8.47 32.45
C GLY A 146 5.31 -9.38 31.40
N LYS A 147 5.30 -9.01 30.11
CA LYS A 147 6.20 -9.62 29.11
C LYS A 147 7.28 -8.62 28.68
N THR A 148 8.53 -8.91 29.03
CA THR A 148 9.69 -8.19 28.50
C THR A 148 9.89 -8.56 27.04
N LEU A 149 9.81 -7.58 26.14
CA LEU A 149 10.14 -7.76 24.73
C LEU A 149 11.66 -7.93 24.58
N PRO A 150 12.14 -8.91 23.79
CA PRO A 150 13.57 -9.06 23.52
C PRO A 150 14.08 -7.81 22.79
N ALA A 151 15.15 -7.21 23.30
CA ALA A 151 15.70 -5.92 22.82
C ALA A 151 16.09 -5.94 21.33
N ASP A 152 16.42 -7.11 20.79
CA ASP A 152 16.81 -7.34 19.40
C ASP A 152 15.66 -7.07 18.40
N GLN A 153 14.40 -7.26 18.83
CA GLN A 153 13.24 -7.00 17.97
C GLN A 153 12.88 -5.51 17.87
N LEU A 154 13.41 -4.67 18.75
CA LEU A 154 13.12 -3.22 18.82
C LEU A 154 14.16 -2.38 18.07
N GLU A 155 15.20 -2.99 17.51
CA GLU A 155 16.18 -2.26 16.73
C GLU A 155 15.56 -1.83 15.39
N ILE A 156 15.33 -0.53 15.24
CA ILE A 156 14.66 0.04 14.06
C ILE A 156 15.66 0.18 12.90
N ILE A 157 16.89 0.60 13.17
CA ILE A 157 17.88 0.92 12.15
C ILE A 157 19.05 -0.06 12.25
N ASN A 158 19.12 -0.99 11.29
CA ASN A 158 20.27 -1.88 11.17
C ASN A 158 21.32 -1.20 10.26
N LEU A 159 22.39 -0.70 10.89
CA LEU A 159 23.55 -0.08 10.23
C LEU A 159 24.65 -1.11 9.88
N SER A 160 24.41 -2.41 10.08
CA SER A 160 25.40 -3.43 9.72
C SER A 160 25.64 -3.42 8.21
N THR A 161 26.89 -3.46 7.78
CA THR A 161 27.28 -3.42 6.36
C THR A 161 27.22 -4.81 5.70
N ASP A 162 26.38 -5.69 6.23
CA ASP A 162 26.18 -7.02 5.65
C ASP A 162 25.11 -6.94 4.55
N LEU A 163 25.54 -7.17 3.31
CA LEU A 163 24.70 -7.13 2.11
C LEU A 163 23.85 -8.40 1.93
N SER A 164 23.97 -9.39 2.83
CA SER A 164 23.16 -10.61 2.81
C SER A 164 21.78 -10.46 3.47
N GLN A 165 21.53 -9.35 4.19
CA GLN A 165 20.28 -9.08 4.88
C GLN A 165 19.52 -7.95 4.16
N ASP A 166 18.30 -8.24 3.68
CA ASP A 166 17.45 -7.26 2.97
C ASP A 166 17.01 -6.08 3.85
N THR A 167 17.18 -6.18 5.18
CA THR A 167 16.79 -5.16 6.17
C THR A 167 17.87 -4.10 6.45
N THR A 168 19.06 -4.25 5.85
CA THR A 168 20.18 -3.31 5.98
C THR A 168 19.84 -1.96 5.32
N PHE A 169 20.13 -0.85 6.01
CA PHE A 169 19.79 0.50 5.56
C PHE A 169 20.26 0.83 4.12
N GLY A 170 21.43 0.35 3.73
CA GLY A 170 21.97 0.57 2.37
C GLY A 170 21.21 -0.14 1.25
N LEU A 171 20.69 -1.36 1.49
CA LEU A 171 19.90 -2.11 0.53
C LEU A 171 18.44 -1.64 0.53
N ALA A 172 17.92 -1.28 1.69
CA ALA A 172 16.59 -0.71 1.89
C ALA A 172 16.35 0.61 1.13
N CYS A 173 17.39 1.43 0.92
CA CYS A 173 17.29 2.63 0.09
C CYS A 173 17.39 2.38 -1.42
N LEU A 174 17.80 1.18 -1.85
CA LEU A 174 17.97 0.83 -3.26
C LEU A 174 16.81 -0.01 -3.84
N GLN A 175 16.03 -0.65 -2.97
CA GLN A 175 14.79 -1.39 -3.30
C GLN A 175 13.58 -0.46 -3.35
#